data_AF-A0A151QSC9-F1
#
_entry.id   AF-A0A151QSC9-F1
#
_cell.length_a   1.000
_cell.length_b   1.000
_cell.length_c   1.000
_cell.angle_alpha   90.00
_cell.angle_beta   90.00
_cell.angle_gamma   90.00
#
_symmetry.space_group_name_H-M   'P 1'
#
loop_
_entity.id
_entity.type
_entity.pdbx_description
1 polymer ?
#
loop_
_entity_poly.entity_id
_entity_poly.type
_entity_poly.pdbx_seq_one_letter_code
_entity_poly.pdbx_strand_id
1 'polypeptide(L)'
;MDNAFDIWNDLKDKFSQGDMIRISDFQEMISSFKQGELSVTNYFIELKILWDELDLLCPLLACSCAFKCTCSALGNVAKYEGQDQVIKFLRGLNDNYLTIRTQIL
;
A
#
# COMPACT_ATOMS: atom_id res chain seq x y z
N MET A 1 -1.69 25.28 -26.80
CA MET A 1 -2.23 24.85 -25.48
C MET A 1 -2.48 26.16 -24.78
N ASP A 2 -3.69 26.70 -24.89
CA ASP A 2 -3.89 28.16 -24.78
C ASP A 2 -4.74 28.54 -23.56
N ASN A 3 -4.81 27.67 -22.55
CA ASN A 3 -5.29 28.05 -21.23
C ASN A 3 -4.51 27.31 -20.13
N ALA A 4 -4.51 27.88 -18.92
CA ALA A 4 -3.82 27.33 -17.76
C ALA A 4 -4.34 25.95 -17.33
N PHE A 5 -5.58 25.61 -17.66
CA PHE A 5 -6.19 24.32 -17.34
C PHE A 5 -5.61 23.18 -18.20
N ASP A 6 -5.38 23.41 -19.49
CA ASP A 6 -4.76 22.42 -20.39
C ASP A 6 -3.31 22.15 -20.01
N ILE A 7 -2.57 23.20 -19.63
CA ILE A 7 -1.19 23.08 -19.13
C ILE A 7 -1.16 22.33 -17.80
N TRP A 8 -2.10 22.61 -16.88
CA TRP A 8 -2.22 21.89 -15.62
C TRP A 8 -2.54 20.41 -15.82
N ASN A 9 -3.42 20.07 -16.76
CA ASN A 9 -3.74 18.67 -17.06
C ASN A 9 -2.55 17.92 -17.69
N ASP A 10 -1.82 18.54 -18.62
CA ASP A 10 -0.62 17.92 -19.20
C ASP A 10 0.48 17.67 -18.15
N LEU A 11 0.67 18.63 -17.23
CA LEU A 11 1.58 18.44 -16.09
C LEU A 11 1.08 17.30 -15.19
N LYS A 12 -0.20 17.32 -14.80
CA LYS A 12 -0.80 16.28 -13.96
C LYS A 12 -0.64 14.90 -14.58
N ASP A 13 -0.94 14.75 -15.87
CA ASP A 13 -0.83 13.47 -16.58
C ASP A 13 0.62 12.99 -16.62
N LYS A 14 1.58 13.86 -16.95
CA LYS A 14 3.00 13.51 -16.96
C LYS A 14 3.54 13.10 -15.59
N PHE A 15 3.22 13.87 -14.54
CA PHE A 15 3.68 13.56 -13.19
C PHE A 15 2.97 12.32 -12.62
N SER A 16 1.70 12.10 -12.96
CA SER A 16 0.96 10.89 -12.56
C SER A 16 1.54 9.60 -13.13
N GLN A 17 2.17 9.64 -14.31
CA GLN A 17 2.91 8.48 -14.85
C GLN A 17 4.16 8.16 -14.03
N GLY A 18 4.87 9.18 -13.56
CA GLY A 18 5.98 9.02 -12.62
C GLY A 18 5.53 8.41 -11.29
N ASP A 19 4.36 8.83 -10.80
CA ASP A 19 3.75 8.26 -9.60
C ASP A 19 3.37 6.79 -9.80
N MET A 20 2.83 6.40 -10.96
CA MET A 20 2.50 5.00 -11.27
C MET A 20 3.71 4.07 -11.30
N ILE A 21 4.84 4.51 -11.89
CA ILE A 21 6.08 3.72 -11.89
C ILE A 21 6.56 3.55 -10.44
N ARG A 22 6.60 4.62 -9.68
CA ARG A 22 7.05 4.60 -8.29
C ARG A 22 6.16 3.72 -7.40
N ILE A 23 4.84 3.77 -7.60
CA ILE A 23 3.88 2.88 -6.94
C ILE A 23 4.21 1.42 -7.25
N SER A 24 4.47 1.10 -8.52
CA SER A 24 4.85 -0.26 -8.93
C SER A 24 6.15 -0.72 -8.26
N ASP A 25 7.17 0.14 -8.21
CA ASP A 25 8.45 -0.18 -7.56
C ASP A 25 8.27 -0.49 -6.07
N PHE A 26 7.46 0.30 -5.35
CA PHE A 26 7.13 0.03 -3.96
C PHE A 26 6.36 -1.27 -3.78
N GLN A 27 5.39 -1.54 -4.65
CA GLN A 27 4.62 -2.79 -4.62
C GLN A 27 5.52 -4.02 -4.82
N GLU A 28 6.51 -3.95 -5.71
CA GLU A 28 7.50 -4.99 -5.90
C GLU A 28 8.44 -5.14 -4.69
N MET A 29 8.91 -4.01 -4.14
CA MET A 29 9.75 -4.00 -2.94
C MET A 29 9.02 -4.67 -1.75
N ILE A 30 7.77 -4.28 -1.48
CA ILE A 30 6.93 -4.88 -0.44
C ILE A 30 6.75 -6.39 -0.67
N SER A 31 6.50 -6.81 -1.92
CA SER A 31 6.22 -8.20 -2.24
C SER A 31 7.46 -9.10 -2.10
N SER A 32 8.62 -8.55 -2.42
CA SER A 32 9.92 -9.23 -2.33
C SER A 32 10.58 -9.12 -0.94
N PHE A 33 10.13 -8.19 -0.09
CA PHE A 33 10.69 -7.99 1.25
C PHE A 33 10.38 -9.18 2.17
N LYS A 34 11.44 -9.80 2.69
CA LYS A 34 11.39 -10.95 3.60
C LYS A 34 12.17 -10.65 4.87
N GLN A 35 11.81 -11.30 5.97
CA GLN A 35 12.46 -11.12 7.26
C GLN A 35 13.97 -11.38 7.19
N GLY A 36 14.39 -12.46 6.51
CA GLY A 36 15.79 -12.90 6.49
C GLY A 36 16.33 -13.07 7.92
N GLU A 37 17.45 -12.41 8.20
CA GLU A 37 18.12 -12.40 9.50
C GLU A 37 17.64 -11.29 10.45
N LEU A 38 16.68 -10.46 10.02
CA LEU A 38 16.14 -9.39 10.88
C LEU A 38 15.33 -9.98 12.04
N SER A 39 15.36 -9.27 13.17
CA SER A 39 14.36 -9.49 14.22
C SER A 39 12.96 -9.21 13.66
N VAL A 40 11.94 -9.87 14.20
CA VAL A 40 10.55 -9.66 13.77
C VAL A 40 10.13 -8.20 13.92
N THR A 41 10.58 -7.54 14.99
CA THR A 41 10.32 -6.11 15.22
C THR A 41 10.91 -5.24 14.13
N ASN A 42 12.19 -5.44 13.78
CA ASN A 42 12.83 -4.64 12.73
C ASN A 42 12.19 -4.93 11.37
N TYR A 43 11.92 -6.20 11.05
CA TYR A 43 11.21 -6.58 9.84
C TYR A 43 9.84 -5.87 9.73
N PHE A 44 9.06 -5.85 10.82
CA PHE A 44 7.78 -5.16 10.84
C PHE A 44 7.92 -3.65 10.65
N ILE A 45 8.90 -3.01 11.30
CA ILE A 45 9.11 -1.56 11.19
C ILE A 45 9.45 -1.18 9.75
N GLU A 46 10.40 -1.87 9.12
CA GLU A 46 10.80 -1.61 7.73
C GLU A 46 9.63 -1.84 6.76
N LEU A 47 8.89 -2.94 6.94
CA LEU A 47 7.72 -3.24 6.11
C LEU A 47 6.62 -2.18 6.28
N LYS A 48 6.42 -1.68 7.51
CA LYS A 48 5.47 -0.61 7.79
C LYS A 48 5.87 0.70 7.11
N ILE A 49 7.15 1.06 7.14
CA ILE A 49 7.65 2.26 6.43
C ILE A 49 7.31 2.17 4.94
N LEU A 50 7.51 1.01 4.32
CA LEU A 50 7.15 0.80 2.90
C LEU A 50 5.65 0.96 2.63
N TRP A 51 4.79 0.47 3.52
CA TRP A 51 3.34 0.69 3.41
C TRP A 51 2.96 2.15 3.61
N ASP A 52 3.50 2.81 4.63
CA ASP A 52 3.23 4.22 4.90
C ASP A 52 3.68 5.10 3.71
N GLU A 53 4.81 4.78 3.05
CA GLU A 53 5.26 5.47 1.83
C GLU A 53 4.36 5.19 0.62
N LEU A 54 3.88 3.96 0.46
CA LEU A 54 2.94 3.60 -0.60
C LEU A 54 1.58 4.32 -0.41
N ASP A 55 1.08 4.40 0.82
CA ASP A 55 -0.18 5.07 1.17
C ASP A 55 -0.11 6.58 0.89
N LEU A 56 1.08 7.20 1.02
CA LEU A 56 1.28 8.60 0.64
C LEU A 56 1.17 8.83 -0.87
N LEU A 57 1.59 7.85 -1.69
CA LEU A 57 1.53 7.92 -3.15
C LEU A 57 0.15 7.50 -3.69
N CYS A 58 -0.49 6.54 -3.03
CA CYS A 58 -1.77 5.96 -3.42
C CYS A 58 -2.70 5.88 -2.22
N PRO A 59 -3.21 7.03 -1.73
CA PRO A 59 -4.08 7.03 -0.57
C PRO A 59 -5.37 6.29 -0.87
N LEU A 60 -5.88 5.57 0.14
CA LEU A 60 -7.20 4.96 0.09
C LEU A 60 -8.24 5.93 -0.47
N LEU A 61 -9.03 5.44 -1.43
CA LEU A 61 -10.03 6.22 -2.14
C LEU A 61 -10.95 6.97 -1.18
N ALA A 62 -10.99 8.30 -1.29
CA ALA A 62 -12.01 9.09 -0.60
C ALA A 62 -13.35 9.00 -1.36
N CYS A 63 -14.47 8.85 -0.64
CA CYS A 63 -15.81 8.95 -1.23
C CYS A 63 -15.98 10.36 -1.81
N SER A 64 -16.30 10.49 -3.10
CA SER A 64 -16.65 11.77 -3.74
C SER A 64 -18.12 12.16 -3.51
N CYS A 65 -18.72 11.60 -2.47
CA CYS A 65 -20.14 11.62 -2.19
C CYS A 65 -20.54 13.00 -1.65
N ALA A 66 -21.53 13.66 -2.28
CA ALA A 66 -21.97 15.01 -1.88
C ALA A 66 -22.51 15.07 -0.44
N PHE A 67 -23.00 13.93 0.07
CA PHE A 67 -23.41 13.75 1.45
C PHE A 67 -22.55 12.66 2.10
N LYS A 68 -22.40 12.73 3.43
CA LYS A 68 -21.63 11.74 4.21
C LYS A 68 -22.15 10.32 3.89
N CYS A 69 -21.31 9.49 3.27
CA CYS A 69 -21.69 8.10 3.00
C CYS A 69 -21.76 7.34 4.32
N THR A 70 -22.87 6.62 4.52
CA THR A 70 -23.06 5.66 5.61
C THR A 70 -22.81 4.23 5.15
N CYS A 71 -22.40 4.04 3.89
CA CYS A 71 -22.07 2.77 3.31
C CYS A 71 -20.82 2.14 3.96
N SER A 72 -20.83 0.83 4.15
CA SER A 72 -19.68 0.09 4.68
C SER A 72 -18.56 -0.11 3.66
N ALA A 73 -18.72 0.33 2.41
CA ALA A 73 -17.79 0.07 1.31
C ALA A 73 -16.36 0.55 1.64
N LEU A 74 -16.20 1.83 2.03
CA LEU A 74 -14.88 2.37 2.36
C LEU A 74 -14.25 1.67 3.58
N GLY A 75 -15.06 1.36 4.60
CA GLY A 75 -14.61 0.60 5.76
C GLY A 75 -14.18 -0.84 5.39
N ASN A 76 -14.87 -1.47 4.44
CA ASN A 76 -14.50 -2.79 3.94
C ASN A 76 -13.19 -2.74 3.16
N VAL A 77 -12.97 -1.71 2.32
CA VAL A 77 -11.69 -1.53 1.60
C VAL A 77 -10.53 -1.45 2.59
N ALA A 78 -10.61 -0.56 3.59
CA ALA A 78 -9.56 -0.44 4.62
C ALA A 78 -9.36 -1.74 5.40
N LYS A 79 -10.44 -2.49 5.67
CA LYS A 79 -10.36 -3.80 6.33
C LYS A 79 -9.62 -4.83 5.46
N TYR A 80 -9.94 -4.91 4.17
CA TYR A 80 -9.29 -5.87 3.26
C TYR A 80 -7.81 -5.54 3.05
N GLU A 81 -7.47 -4.26 2.98
CA GLU A 81 -6.08 -3.80 2.94
C GLU A 81 -5.31 -4.23 4.18
N GLY A 82 -5.86 -3.99 5.39
CA GLY A 82 -5.23 -4.45 6.62
C GLY A 82 -5.06 -5.98 6.68
N GLN A 83 -6.02 -6.74 6.15
CA GLN A 83 -5.89 -8.19 6.03
C GLN A 83 -4.77 -8.60 5.06
N ASP A 84 -4.66 -7.93 3.92
CA ASP A 84 -3.61 -8.18 2.94
C ASP A 84 -2.21 -7.87 3.49
N GLN A 85 -2.07 -6.77 4.24
CA GLN A 85 -0.84 -6.42 4.96
C GLN A 85 -0.44 -7.51 5.97
N VAL A 86 -1.39 -8.01 6.77
CA VAL A 86 -1.14 -9.14 7.70
C VAL A 86 -0.69 -10.39 6.94
N ILE A 87 -1.36 -10.74 5.84
CA ILE A 87 -1.00 -11.90 5.03
C ILE A 87 0.42 -11.76 4.47
N LYS A 88 0.76 -10.58 3.92
CA LYS A 88 2.10 -10.28 3.37
C LYS A 88 3.18 -10.36 4.44
N PHE A 89 2.94 -9.76 5.61
CA PHE A 89 3.85 -9.85 6.76
C PHE A 89 4.09 -11.31 7.14
N LEU A 90 3.02 -12.09 7.36
CA LEU A 90 3.14 -13.50 7.75
C LEU A 90 3.92 -14.30 6.71
N ARG A 91 3.58 -14.14 5.41
CA ARG A 91 4.29 -14.80 4.30
C ARG A 91 5.74 -14.37 4.13
N GLY A 92 6.16 -13.26 4.72
CA GLY A 92 7.53 -12.80 4.69
C GLY A 92 8.38 -13.24 5.89
N LEU A 93 7.76 -13.78 6.94
CA LEU A 93 8.48 -14.35 8.07
C LEU A 93 9.31 -15.56 7.66
N ASN A 94 10.49 -15.68 8.28
CA ASN A 94 11.41 -16.80 8.06
C ASN A 94 10.92 -18.11 8.70
N ASP A 95 11.65 -19.19 8.45
CA ASP A 95 11.21 -20.55 8.80
C ASP A 95 11.13 -20.81 10.32
N ASN A 96 11.75 -19.96 11.15
CA ASN A 96 11.60 -20.03 12.60
C ASN A 96 10.15 -19.79 13.05
N TYR A 97 9.33 -19.16 12.20
CA TYR A 97 7.94 -18.83 12.47
C TYR A 97 6.94 -19.66 11.64
N LEU A 98 7.39 -20.74 10.99
CA LEU A 98 6.57 -21.60 10.11
C LEU A 98 5.27 -22.08 10.80
N THR A 99 5.37 -22.53 12.05
CA THR A 99 4.22 -23.03 12.83
C THR A 99 3.18 -21.93 13.02
N ILE A 100 3.61 -20.73 13.42
CA ILE A 100 2.72 -19.58 13.61
C ILE A 100 2.06 -19.19 12.29
N ARG A 101 2.84 -19.16 11.21
CA ARG A 101 2.38 -18.84 9.85
C ARG A 101 1.24 -19.76 9.40
N THR A 102 1.34 -21.06 9.71
CA THR A 102 0.36 -22.09 9.31
C THR A 102 -0.90 -22.09 10.19
N GLN A 103 -0.81 -21.58 11.42
CA GLN A 103 -1.96 -21.51 12.33
C GLN A 103 -2.85 -20.30 12.08
N ILE A 104 -2.28 -19.20 11.58
CA ILE A 104 -2.99 -17.95 11.36
C ILE A 104 -3.54 -17.84 9.93
N LEU A 105 -2.80 -18.31 8.93
CA LEU A 105 -3.22 -18.34 7.52
C LEU A 105 -4.10 -19.55 7.23
#